data_AF-A0A962DQG5-F1
#
_entry.id   AF-A0A962DQG5-F1
#
_cell.length_a   1.000
_cell.length_b   1.000
_cell.length_c   1.000
_cell.angle_alpha   90.00
_cell.angle_beta   90.00
_cell.angle_gamma   90.00
#
_symmetry.space_group_name_H-M   'P 1'
#
loop_
_entity.id
_entity.type
_entity.pdbx_description
1 polymer ?
#
loop_
_entity_poly.entity_id
_entity_poly.type
_entity_poly.pdbx_seq_one_letter_code
_entity_poly.pdbx_strand_id
1 'polypeptide(L)' 'MPIVEHSRLPTFSDLRRQGLTVLGLEDAQRQDIRALHVGLLNLMPDAAFQL' A
#
# COMPACT_ATOMS: atom_id res chain seq x y z
N MET A 1 -0.16 -0.81 -1.16
CA MET A 1 0.08 -1.37 -2.51
C MET A 1 -1.20 -1.20 -3.32
N PRO A 2 -1.17 -0.52 -4.47
CA PRO A 2 -2.34 -0.27 -5.30
C PRO A 2 -2.84 -1.53 -6.03
N ILE A 3 -4.08 -1.49 -6.52
CA ILE A 3 -4.66 -2.56 -7.33
C ILE A 3 -4.04 -2.50 -8.74
N VAL A 4 -3.77 -3.66 -9.34
CA VAL A 4 -3.18 -3.74 -10.69
C VAL A 4 -4.22 -4.22 -11.70
N GLU A 5 -4.45 -3.41 -12.73
CA GLU A 5 -5.24 -3.77 -13.90
C GLU A 5 -4.38 -4.65 -14.83
N HIS A 6 -4.53 -5.97 -14.68
CA HIS A 6 -3.86 -6.98 -15.50
C HIS A 6 -4.79 -7.62 -16.56
N SER A 7 -6.01 -7.10 -16.69
CA SER A 7 -7.05 -7.57 -17.63
C SER A 7 -8.02 -6.44 -17.94
N ARG A 8 -8.80 -6.55 -19.03
CA ARG A 8 -9.74 -5.49 -19.47
C ARG A 8 -11.11 -5.58 -18.79
N LEU A 9 -11.13 -5.76 -17.47
CA LEU A 9 -12.39 -5.83 -16.72
C LEU A 9 -12.99 -4.42 -16.53
N PRO A 10 -14.30 -4.24 -16.74
CA PRO A 10 -14.94 -2.93 -16.57
C PRO A 10 -14.85 -2.41 -15.14
N THR A 11 -14.70 -3.31 -14.16
CA THR A 11 -14.56 -3.02 -12.74
C THR A 11 -13.44 -2.04 -12.42
N PHE A 12 -12.34 -2.04 -13.18
CA PHE A 12 -11.23 -1.11 -12.95
C PHE A 12 -11.63 0.36 -13.17
N SER A 13 -12.54 0.62 -14.12
CA SER A 13 -13.12 1.96 -14.33
C SER A 13 -13.99 2.38 -13.16
N ASP A 14 -14.72 1.44 -12.55
CA ASP A 14 -15.57 1.71 -11.38
C ASP A 14 -14.73 2.04 -10.15
N LEU A 15 -13.67 1.27 -9.92
CA LEU A 15 -12.70 1.50 -8.84
C LEU A 15 -12.04 2.89 -8.96
N ARG A 16 -11.63 3.28 -10.18
CA ARG A 16 -11.09 4.63 -10.44
C ARG A 16 -12.11 5.73 -10.11
N ARG A 17 -13.38 5.56 -10.47
CA ARG A 17 -14.45 6.52 -10.14
C ARG A 17 -14.71 6.63 -8.64
N GLN A 18 -14.46 5.57 -7.88
CA GLN A 18 -14.54 5.57 -6.42
C GLN A 18 -13.30 6.21 -5.74
N GLY A 19 -12.33 6.69 -6.52
CA GLY A 19 -11.10 7.29 -6.01
C GLY A 19 -10.02 6.29 -5.59
N LEU A 20 -10.19 5.00 -5.91
CA LEU A 20 -9.16 3.99 -5.65
C LEU A 20 -8.05 4.09 -6.70
N THR A 21 -6.81 3.95 -6.23
CA THR A 21 -5.64 3.91 -7.12
C THR A 21 -5.55 2.54 -7.80
N VAL A 22 -5.72 2.54 -9.12
CA VAL A 22 -5.54 1.37 -9.99
C VAL A 22 -4.39 1.65 -10.97
N LEU A 23 -3.33 0.84 -10.90
CA LEU A 23 -2.18 0.92 -11.80
C LEU A 23 -2.33 -0.01 -12.99
N GLY A 24 -1.76 0.38 -14.13
CA GLY A 24 -1.54 -0.54 -15.24
C GLY A 24 -0.42 -1.55 -14.93
N LEU A 25 -0.40 -2.66 -15.66
CA LEU A 25 0.61 -3.71 -15.47
C LEU A 25 2.04 -3.20 -15.61
N GLU A 26 2.32 -2.38 -16.63
CA GLU A 26 3.67 -1.86 -16.83
C GLU A 26 4.12 -0.92 -15.69
N ASP A 27 3.21 -0.10 -15.18
CA ASP A 27 3.49 0.82 -14.08
C ASP A 27 3.68 0.06 -12.76
N ALA A 28 2.96 -1.05 -12.57
CA ALA A 28 3.14 -1.94 -11.45
C ALA A 28 4.51 -2.65 -11.47
N GLN A 29 5.00 -3.02 -12.66
CA GLN A 29 6.32 -3.67 -12.80
C GLN A 29 7.50 -2.72 -12.60
N ARG A 30 7.30 -1.42 -12.86
CA ARG A 30 8.32 -0.37 -12.67
C ARG A 30 8.37 0.21 -11.26
N GLN A 31 7.63 -0.37 -10.31
CA GLN A 31 7.62 0.09 -8.93
C GLN A 31 9.00 -0.06 -8.30
N ASP A 32 9.56 1.05 -7.84
CA ASP A 32 10.72 1.06 -6.95
C ASP A 32 10.25 0.82 -5.51
N ILE A 33 10.08 -0.46 -5.15
CA ILE A 33 9.68 -0.87 -3.80
C ILE A 33 10.90 -0.76 -2.88
N ARG A 34 11.09 0.43 -2.31
CA ARG A 34 12.15 0.69 -1.33
C ARG A 34 11.75 0.23 0.08
N ALA A 35 12.74 -0.25 0.84
CA ALA A 35 12.53 -0.60 2.24
C ALA A 35 12.07 0.63 3.06
N LEU A 36 11.01 0.46 3.85
CA LEU A 36 10.54 1.47 4.78
C LEU A 36 11.21 1.26 6.14
N HIS A 37 12.12 2.16 6.50
CA HIS A 37 12.71 2.19 7.84
C HIS A 37 11.82 3.01 8.76
N VAL A 38 11.08 2.34 9.66
CA VAL A 38 10.23 3.00 10.67
C VAL A 38 10.91 2.90 12.02
N GLY A 39 11.30 4.05 12.58
CA GLY A 39 11.70 4.14 13.98
C GLY A 39 10.46 4.33 14.85
N LEU A 40 10.24 3.44 15.82
CA LEU A 40 9.20 3.60 16.84
C LEU A 40 9.88 3.89 18.19
N LEU A 41 9.71 5.11 18.70
CA LEU A 41 10.07 5.45 20.06
C LEU A 41 8.83 5.29 20.94
N ASN A 42 8.74 4.16 21.63
CA ASN A 42 7.66 3.93 22.58
C ASN A 42 8.04 4.54 23.95
N LEU A 43 7.27 5.53 24.40
CA LEU A 43 7.44 6.19 25.71
C LEU A 43 6.33 5.80 26.69
N MET A 44 5.52 4.78 26.37
CA MET A 44 4.47 4.35 27.28
C MET A 44 5.09 3.76 28.56
N PRO A 45 4.65 4.21 29.75
CA PRO A 45 5.18 3.72 31.02
C PRO A 45 4.93 2.22 31.24
N ASP A 46 3.83 1.71 30.68
CA ASP A 46 3.38 0.32 30.82
C ASP A 46 4.24 -0.66 30.00
N ALA A 47 4.88 -0.17 28.93
CA ALA A 47 5.75 -0.99 28.07
C ALA A 47 7.05 -1.42 28.77
N ALA A 48 7.39 -0.78 29.90
CA ALA A 48 8.55 -1.12 30.72
C ALA A 48 8.26 -2.20 31.79
N PHE A 49 6.99 -2.51 32.04
CA PHE A 49 6.61 -3.50 33.05
C PHE A 49 6.21 -4.83 32.40
N GLN A 50 7.20 -5.72 32.25
CA GLN A 50 6.99 -7.15 32.09
C GLN A 50 7.55 -7.86 33.34
N LEU A 51 6.67 -8.51 34.12
CA LEU A 51 7.02 -9.45 35.20
C LEU A 51 6.96 -10.88 34.67
#